data_AF-A0A9E5HZU8-F1
#
_entry.id   AF-A0A9E5HZU8-F1
#
_cell.length_a   1.000
_cell.length_b   1.000
_cell.length_c   1.000
_cell.angle_alpha   90.00
_cell.angle_beta   90.00
_cell.angle_gamma   90.00
#
_symmetry.space_group_name_H-M   'P 1'
#
loop_
_entity.id
_entity.type
_entity.pdbx_description
1 polymer ?
#
loop_
_entity_poly.entity_id
_entity_poly.type
_entity_poly.pdbx_seq_one_letter_code
_entity_poly.pdbx_strand_id
1 'polypeptide(L)'
;MVGAPVIVNMGNNNRLTESEVVSIFEAIKDQPQIIVVNTAVPRGWKDENNSLIAQVAAQYQNVKIVDWNKISEGHPEYFAPDGVHLVPTGIAVYVDAILSELK
;
A
#
# COMPACT_ATOMS: atom_id res chain seq x y z
N MET A 1 -11.48 -16.88 -3.48
CA MET A 1 -12.35 -15.87 -2.84
C MET A 1 -12.82 -14.94 -3.93
N VAL A 2 -14.03 -15.15 -4.46
CA VAL A 2 -14.59 -14.29 -5.51
C VAL A 2 -15.64 -13.40 -4.85
N GLY A 3 -15.57 -12.09 -5.10
CA GLY A 3 -16.58 -11.13 -4.65
C GLY A 3 -16.30 -10.46 -3.30
N ALA A 4 -15.07 -10.52 -2.78
CA ALA A 4 -14.68 -9.78 -1.58
C ALA A 4 -13.65 -8.69 -1.92
N PRO A 5 -13.64 -7.55 -1.20
CA PRO A 5 -12.55 -6.58 -1.33
C PRO A 5 -11.19 -7.22 -1.04
N VAL A 6 -10.17 -6.85 -1.80
CA VAL A 6 -8.79 -7.26 -1.54
C VAL A 6 -7.97 -6.04 -1.14
N ILE A 7 -7.28 -6.14 -0.01
CA ILE A 7 -6.34 -5.13 0.46
C ILE A 7 -4.93 -5.68 0.30
N VAL A 8 -4.05 -4.93 -0.34
CA VAL A 8 -2.64 -5.32 -0.54
C VAL A 8 -1.72 -4.21 -0.05
N ASN A 9 -0.79 -4.56 0.82
CA ASN A 9 0.37 -3.72 1.11
C ASN A 9 1.61 -4.38 0.51
N MET A 10 2.43 -3.60 -0.20
CA MET A 10 3.63 -4.10 -0.87
C MET A 10 4.75 -3.05 -0.85
N GLY A 11 5.99 -3.52 -0.93
CA GLY A 11 7.17 -2.66 -1.09
C GLY A 11 7.96 -2.33 0.17
N ASN A 12 7.51 -2.74 1.37
CA ASN A 12 8.27 -2.52 2.61
C ASN A 12 9.61 -3.27 2.64
N ASN A 13 9.62 -4.52 2.17
CA ASN A 13 10.72 -5.47 2.44
C ASN A 13 11.71 -5.65 1.28
N ASN A 14 11.37 -5.16 0.09
CA ASN A 14 12.20 -5.31 -1.11
C ASN A 14 11.91 -4.22 -2.13
N ARG A 15 12.90 -3.96 -2.99
CA ARG A 15 12.66 -3.25 -4.26
C ARG A 15 11.77 -4.12 -5.14
N LEU A 16 10.72 -3.52 -5.71
CA LEU A 16 9.78 -4.18 -6.61
C LEU A 16 10.24 -4.06 -8.06
N THR A 17 9.86 -5.05 -8.86
CA THR A 17 9.92 -5.01 -10.32
C THR A 17 8.52 -4.85 -10.91
N GLU A 18 8.43 -4.27 -12.11
CA GLU A 18 7.14 -4.09 -12.78
C GLU A 18 6.41 -5.42 -12.98
N SER A 19 7.13 -6.49 -13.34
CA SER A 19 6.55 -7.82 -13.51
C SER A 19 5.93 -8.39 -12.23
N GLU A 20 6.52 -8.12 -11.06
CA GLU A 20 5.97 -8.57 -9.78
C GLU A 20 4.67 -7.82 -9.45
N VAL A 21 4.68 -6.49 -9.63
CA VAL A 21 3.50 -5.66 -9.38
C VAL A 21 2.37 -6.06 -10.34
N VAL A 22 2.64 -6.15 -11.64
CA VAL A 22 1.67 -6.61 -12.64
C VAL A 22 1.12 -8.00 -12.29
N SER A 23 1.98 -8.95 -11.88
CA SER A 23 1.52 -10.30 -11.51
C SER A 23 0.55 -10.29 -10.33
N ILE A 24 0.75 -9.40 -9.34
CA ILE A 24 -0.17 -9.23 -8.22
C ILE A 24 -1.51 -8.67 -8.71
N PHE A 25 -1.48 -7.61 -9.52
CA PHE A 25 -2.70 -7.00 -10.04
C PHE A 25 -3.48 -7.96 -10.95
N GLU A 26 -2.81 -8.71 -11.84
CA GLU A 26 -3.45 -9.75 -12.67
C GLU A 26 -4.14 -10.83 -11.83
N ALA A 27 -3.58 -11.20 -10.68
CA ALA A 27 -4.17 -12.19 -9.80
C ALA A 27 -5.45 -11.71 -9.08
N ILE A 28 -5.64 -10.39 -8.97
CA ILE A 28 -6.75 -9.79 -8.18
C ILE A 28 -7.67 -8.87 -9.01
N LYS A 29 -7.40 -8.68 -10.30
CA LYS A 29 -8.11 -7.71 -11.17
C LYS A 29 -9.63 -7.89 -11.25
N ASP A 30 -10.12 -9.11 -11.03
CA ASP A 30 -11.55 -9.44 -11.10
C ASP A 30 -12.30 -9.23 -9.77
N GLN A 31 -11.63 -8.71 -8.75
CA GLN A 31 -12.25 -8.42 -7.46
C GLN A 31 -13.10 -7.14 -7.54
N PRO A 32 -14.22 -7.09 -6.78
CA PRO A 32 -15.12 -5.94 -6.81
C PRO A 32 -14.45 -4.65 -6.33
N GLN A 33 -13.40 -4.77 -5.50
CA GLN A 33 -12.62 -3.66 -5.00
C GLN A 33 -11.20 -4.13 -4.67
N ILE A 34 -10.22 -3.33 -5.07
CA ILE A 34 -8.80 -3.51 -4.76
C ILE A 34 -8.34 -2.25 -4.03
N ILE A 35 -7.81 -2.40 -2.82
CA ILE A 35 -7.20 -1.32 -2.05
C ILE A 35 -5.72 -1.62 -1.93
N VAL A 36 -4.88 -0.72 -2.42
CA VAL A 36 -3.43 -0.83 -2.36
C VAL A 36 -2.88 0.19 -1.38
N VAL A 37 -2.11 -0.26 -0.41
CA VAL A 37 -1.43 0.62 0.54
C VAL A 37 0.03 0.72 0.14
N ASN A 38 0.48 1.91 -0.23
CA ASN A 38 1.87 2.14 -0.62
C ASN A 38 2.82 2.11 0.61
N THR A 39 4.14 2.18 0.37
CA THR A 39 5.12 1.93 1.42
C THR A 39 5.72 3.21 2.03
N ALA A 40 5.92 3.19 3.35
CA ALA A 40 6.62 4.22 4.11
C ALA A 40 7.75 3.55 4.92
N VAL A 41 8.95 3.45 4.33
CA VAL A 41 10.13 2.84 4.97
C VAL A 41 11.40 3.65 4.69
N PRO A 42 12.36 3.73 5.63
CA PRO A 42 13.64 4.40 5.42
C PRO A 42 14.57 3.51 4.58
N ARG A 43 14.20 3.28 3.32
CA ARG A 43 14.96 2.48 2.34
C ARG A 43 15.01 3.21 1.01
N GLY A 44 16.16 3.13 0.33
CA GLY A 44 16.40 3.81 -0.95
C GLY A 44 15.65 3.26 -2.16
N TRP A 45 14.62 2.43 -1.95
CA TRP A 45 13.69 1.96 -2.98
C TRP A 45 12.25 2.42 -2.73
N LYS A 46 11.99 3.15 -1.64
CA LYS A 46 10.64 3.58 -1.25
C LYS A 46 9.96 4.36 -2.37
N ASP A 47 10.64 5.38 -2.88
CA ASP A 47 10.04 6.31 -3.84
C ASP A 47 9.85 5.67 -5.21
N GLU A 48 10.80 4.83 -5.66
CA GLU A 48 10.63 4.08 -6.90
C GLU A 48 9.53 3.02 -6.77
N ASN A 49 9.42 2.33 -5.63
CA ASN A 49 8.33 1.39 -5.38
C ASN A 49 6.97 2.11 -5.41
N ASN A 50 6.84 3.23 -4.71
CA ASN A 50 5.58 3.99 -4.67
C ASN A 50 5.19 4.52 -6.05
N SER A 51 6.17 5.00 -6.83
CA SER A 51 5.95 5.45 -8.21
C SER A 51 5.50 4.30 -9.12
N LEU A 52 6.17 3.14 -9.02
CA LEU A 52 5.82 1.95 -9.79
C LEU A 52 4.42 1.43 -9.45
N ILE A 53 4.09 1.36 -8.16
CA ILE A 53 2.75 0.96 -7.69
C ILE A 53 1.69 1.87 -8.29
N ALA A 54 1.89 3.20 -8.24
CA ALA A 54 0.94 4.16 -8.80
C ALA A 54 0.81 4.02 -10.33
N GLN A 55 1.91 3.82 -11.05
CA GLN A 55 1.92 3.63 -12.50
C GLN A 55 1.17 2.37 -12.92
N VAL A 56 1.39 1.23 -12.24
CA VAL A 56 0.72 -0.03 -12.57
C VAL A 56 -0.74 0.03 -12.17
N ALA A 57 -1.06 0.53 -10.97
CA ALA A 57 -2.44 0.66 -10.49
C ALA A 57 -3.35 1.45 -11.44
N ALA A 58 -2.82 2.48 -12.11
CA ALA A 58 -3.56 3.29 -13.08
C ALA A 58 -4.07 2.51 -14.30
N GLN A 59 -3.55 1.29 -14.54
CA GLN A 59 -3.94 0.42 -15.64
C GLN A 59 -5.12 -0.49 -15.29
N TYR A 60 -5.51 -0.57 -14.01
CA TYR A 60 -6.55 -1.48 -13.51
C TYR A 60 -7.79 -0.72 -13.03
N GLN A 61 -8.95 -1.37 -13.16
CA GLN A 61 -10.23 -0.84 -12.66
C GLN A 61 -10.43 -1.22 -11.20
N ASN A 62 -11.33 -0.51 -10.50
CA ASN A 62 -11.70 -0.77 -9.11
C ASN A 62 -10.55 -0.70 -8.10
N VAL A 63 -9.46 -0.01 -8.45
CA VAL A 63 -8.30 0.19 -7.58
C VAL A 63 -8.41 1.52 -6.83
N LYS A 64 -8.12 1.47 -5.53
CA LYS A 64 -7.89 2.63 -4.66
C LYS A 64 -6.49 2.54 -4.07
N ILE A 65 -5.76 3.65 -4.07
CA ILE A 65 -4.47 3.73 -3.38
C ILE A 65 -4.67 4.50 -2.09
N VAL A 66 -4.34 3.85 -0.97
CA VAL A 66 -4.10 4.50 0.31
C VAL A 66 -2.64 4.95 0.32
N ASP A 67 -2.42 6.26 0.22
CA ASP A 67 -1.08 6.86 0.23
C ASP A 67 -0.54 6.94 1.66
N TRP A 68 -0.23 5.79 2.24
CA TRP A 68 0.35 5.69 3.58
C TRP A 68 1.66 6.47 3.71
N ASN A 69 2.48 6.51 2.67
CA ASN A 69 3.69 7.33 2.63
C ASN A 69 3.38 8.80 2.95
N LYS A 70 2.35 9.37 2.31
CA LYS A 70 1.93 10.75 2.58
C LYS A 70 1.21 10.91 3.92
N ILE A 71 0.36 9.96 4.29
CA ILE A 71 -0.38 10.01 5.57
C ILE A 71 0.56 9.97 6.77
N SER A 72 1.64 9.22 6.68
CA SER A 72 2.63 9.06 7.75
C SER A 72 3.80 10.05 7.69
N GLU A 73 3.86 10.89 6.65
CA GLU A 73 4.88 11.91 6.50
C GLU A 73 4.82 12.92 7.67
N GLY A 74 5.95 13.13 8.34
CA GLY A 74 6.01 14.04 9.49
C GLY A 74 5.45 13.46 10.80
N HIS A 75 5.09 12.17 10.83
CA HIS A 75 4.53 11.49 12.00
C HIS A 75 5.44 10.36 12.54
N PRO A 76 6.63 10.69 13.10
CA PRO A 76 7.51 9.67 13.67
C PRO A 76 6.86 8.89 14.81
N GLU A 77 5.86 9.46 15.50
CA GLU A 77 5.07 8.80 16.55
C GLU A 77 4.21 7.63 16.06
N TYR A 78 4.07 7.43 14.75
CA TYR A 78 3.39 6.26 14.17
C TYR A 78 4.28 5.02 14.10
N PHE A 79 5.60 5.20 14.18
CA PHE A 79 6.58 4.15 13.95
C PHE A 79 7.34 3.78 15.22
N ALA A 80 7.80 2.53 15.27
CA ALA A 80 8.84 2.08 16.18
C ALA A 80 10.18 2.74 15.80
N PRO A 81 11.22 2.66 16.65
CA PRO A 81 12.50 3.32 16.39
C PRO A 81 13.20 2.92 15.07
N ASP A 82 12.82 1.81 14.44
CA ASP A 82 13.37 1.40 13.14
C ASP A 82 12.74 2.10 11.93
N GLY A 83 11.68 2.87 12.14
CA GLY A 83 10.96 3.58 11.08
C GLY A 83 10.19 2.67 10.12
N VAL A 84 9.97 1.39 10.48
CA VAL A 84 9.29 0.40 9.63
C VAL A 84 8.06 -0.15 10.35
N HIS A 85 8.21 -0.62 11.59
CA HIS A 85 7.09 -1.22 12.32
C HIS A 85 6.18 -0.13 12.88
N LEU A 86 4.86 -0.35 12.83
CA LEU A 86 3.90 0.57 13.43
C LEU A 86 3.75 0.29 14.92
N VAL A 87 3.66 1.36 15.71
CA VAL A 87 3.19 1.29 17.12
C VAL A 87 1.66 1.38 17.16
N PRO A 88 0.98 1.15 18.30
CA PRO A 88 -0.48 1.15 18.37
C PRO A 88 -1.15 2.39 17.76
N THR A 89 -0.59 3.58 17.96
CA THR A 89 -1.07 4.81 17.32
C THR A 89 -1.01 4.73 15.80
N GLY A 90 0.14 4.34 15.24
CA GLY A 90 0.30 4.18 13.79
C GLY A 90 -0.60 3.10 13.21
N ILE A 91 -0.80 1.99 13.93
CA ILE A 91 -1.72 0.91 13.53
C ILE A 91 -3.15 1.46 13.41
N ALA A 92 -3.61 2.25 14.39
CA ALA A 92 -4.95 2.82 14.36
C ALA A 92 -5.15 3.72 13.12
N VAL A 93 -4.22 4.65 12.86
CA VAL A 93 -4.29 5.53 11.69
C VAL A 93 -4.21 4.75 10.37
N TYR A 94 -3.32 3.75 10.30
CA TYR A 94 -3.16 2.89 9.12
C TYR A 94 -4.45 2.13 8.81
N VAL A 95 -5.09 1.55 9.83
CA VAL A 95 -6.35 0.83 9.69
C VAL A 95 -7.48 1.77 9.31
N ASP A 96 -7.59 2.94 9.96
CA ASP A 96 -8.63 3.93 9.65
C ASP A 96 -8.53 4.42 8.20
N ALA A 97 -7.32 4.64 7.68
CA ALA A 97 -7.09 5.02 6.30
C ALA A 97 -7.50 3.93 5.28
N ILE A 98 -7.41 2.65 5.65
CA ILE A 98 -7.91 1.54 4.83
C ILE A 98 -9.44 1.47 4.92
N LEU A 99 -9.99 1.58 6.14
CA LEU A 99 -11.43 1.52 6.38
C LEU A 99 -12.18 2.66 5.69
N SER A 100 -11.57 3.84 5.52
CA SER A 100 -12.18 4.95 4.78
C SER A 100 -12.36 4.68 3.29
N GLU A 101 -11.58 3.75 2.73
CA GLU A 101 -11.70 3.34 1.33
C GLU A 101 -12.60 2.11 1.14
N LEU A 102 -12.78 1.28 2.18
CA LEU A 102 -13.68 0.13 2.15
C LEU A 102 -15.14 0.58 2.00
N LYS A 103 -15.85 -0.04 1.06
CA LYS A 103 -17.27 0.23 0.77
C LYS A 103 -18.13 -1.00 0.93
#